data_AF-R7LDL2-F1
#
_entry.id   AF-R7LDL2-F1
#
_cell.length_a   1.000
_cell.length_b   1.000
_cell.length_c   1.000
_cell.angle_alpha   90.00
_cell.angle_beta   90.00
_cell.angle_gamma   90.00
#
_symmetry.space_group_name_H-M   'P 1'
#
loop_
_entity.id
_entity.type
_entity.pdbx_description
1 polymer ?
#
loop_
_entity_poly.entity_id
_entity_poly.type
_entity_poly.pdbx_seq_one_letter_code
_entity_poly.pdbx_strand_id
1 'polypeptide(L)'
;MLDYIPIILILGWTVLYYKVREVFAPWSIMLLVWIAVVSAYAYLDHGLYKTSDDFSPAILLWCSSFSIVGYIVYRLTPANTSPEWETNQTIVKFFTILALIITPVALYKAASFALSSGTDNLMYTMRDQVIDKDSGFSLGPIMYFVHVVYTLLIVSADAEKHWNKWFFLLCLGINLLFFFIIMSKLVLFIGILSTLYLCYVHKRIKLRTIGITMIAFVIIALLFTQTRATSSGDTDDTFTFAELLAMYLLSPIPAFGLENPCSSPIWGYETFRPVYNILSGLGLYHGQLFDLGRVFVAVPIPTNVFTTMSPYYNDFGLQGIAVLGAIEGGIISFIYKKGSTGHTLARNLYAFLTAGIALQYFDDQFYLAISNILQMAVLIFIFHIKPVWKPDQKFLIKQS
;
A
#
# COMPACT_ATOMS: atom_id res chain seq x y z
N MET A 1 -28.33 -10.80 -2.64
CA MET A 1 -27.66 -9.96 -3.67
C MET A 1 -26.17 -10.29 -3.74
N LEU A 2 -25.50 -10.40 -2.60
CA LEU A 2 -24.07 -10.71 -2.46
C LEU A 2 -23.57 -11.88 -3.32
N ASP A 3 -24.31 -12.99 -3.38
CA ASP A 3 -23.92 -14.20 -4.13
C ASP A 3 -23.70 -13.94 -5.64
N TYR A 4 -24.40 -12.96 -6.22
CA TYR A 4 -24.30 -12.62 -7.64
C TYR A 4 -23.18 -11.62 -7.94
N ILE A 5 -22.65 -10.93 -6.92
CA ILE A 5 -21.62 -9.90 -7.10
C ILE A 5 -20.35 -10.47 -7.75
N PRO A 6 -19.78 -11.62 -7.31
CA PRO A 6 -18.63 -12.22 -7.98
C PRO A 6 -18.84 -12.42 -9.48
N ILE A 7 -20.03 -12.87 -9.91
CA ILE A 7 -20.35 -13.10 -11.32
C ILE A 7 -20.32 -11.77 -12.09
N ILE A 8 -20.92 -10.71 -11.54
CA ILE A 8 -20.91 -9.37 -12.14
C ILE A 8 -19.48 -8.86 -12.28
N LEU A 9 -18.66 -9.00 -11.24
CA LEU A 9 -17.27 -8.56 -11.25
C LEU A 9 -16.42 -9.37 -12.26
N ILE A 10 -16.62 -10.69 -12.35
CA ILE A 10 -15.96 -11.55 -13.35
C ILE A 10 -16.31 -11.12 -14.77
N LEU A 11 -17.58 -10.84 -15.04
CA LEU A 11 -18.02 -10.34 -16.35
C LEU A 11 -17.38 -8.99 -16.67
N GLY A 12 -17.40 -8.05 -15.72
CA GLY A 12 -16.73 -6.74 -15.85
C GLY A 12 -15.24 -6.88 -16.12
N TRP A 13 -14.56 -7.75 -15.38
CA TRP A 13 -13.14 -8.04 -15.57
C TRP A 13 -12.86 -8.65 -16.94
N THR A 14 -13.65 -9.64 -17.35
CA THR A 14 -13.49 -10.32 -18.65
C THR A 14 -13.62 -9.34 -19.81
N VAL A 15 -14.61 -8.45 -19.75
CA VAL A 15 -14.81 -7.41 -20.77
C VAL A 15 -13.60 -6.48 -20.85
N LEU A 16 -13.14 -5.94 -19.72
CA LEU A 16 -12.00 -5.01 -19.69
C LEU A 16 -10.68 -5.71 -20.07
N TYR A 17 -10.49 -6.94 -19.62
CA TYR A 17 -9.34 -7.77 -19.95
C TYR A 17 -9.29 -8.07 -21.45
N TYR A 18 -10.42 -8.38 -22.09
CA TYR A 18 -10.44 -8.59 -23.55
C TYR A 18 -10.01 -7.32 -24.33
N LYS A 19 -10.30 -6.14 -23.81
CA LYS A 19 -9.98 -4.85 -24.44
C LYS A 19 -8.52 -4.43 -24.28
N VAL A 20 -7.87 -4.73 -23.15
CA VAL A 20 -6.51 -4.24 -22.84
C VAL A 20 -5.48 -5.36 -22.71
N ARG A 21 -5.89 -6.57 -22.35
CA ARG A 21 -5.07 -7.78 -22.18
C ARG A 21 -3.94 -7.66 -21.15
N GLU A 22 -4.13 -6.80 -20.15
CA GLU A 22 -3.16 -6.56 -19.09
C GLU A 22 -3.74 -6.91 -17.71
N VAL A 23 -3.09 -7.86 -17.03
CA VAL A 23 -3.48 -8.32 -15.68
C VAL A 23 -3.12 -7.28 -14.62
N PHE A 24 -2.05 -6.51 -14.86
CA PHE A 24 -1.61 -5.43 -13.97
C PHE A 24 -2.22 -4.07 -14.32
N ALA A 25 -3.26 -4.01 -15.16
CA ALA A 25 -4.04 -2.79 -15.26
C ALA A 25 -4.76 -2.51 -13.92
N PRO A 26 -4.98 -1.24 -13.52
CA PRO A 26 -5.50 -0.91 -12.19
C PRO A 26 -6.83 -1.61 -11.87
N TRP A 27 -7.78 -1.52 -12.80
CA TRP A 27 -9.09 -2.18 -12.68
C TRP A 27 -8.97 -3.70 -12.69
N SER A 28 -7.96 -4.26 -13.36
CA SER A 28 -7.76 -5.72 -13.38
C SER A 28 -7.37 -6.23 -12.00
N ILE A 29 -6.42 -5.57 -11.33
CA ILE A 29 -5.99 -5.93 -9.98
C ILE A 29 -7.14 -5.73 -9.00
N MET A 30 -7.79 -4.57 -9.05
CA MET A 30 -8.92 -4.21 -8.21
C MET A 30 -10.06 -5.24 -8.31
N LEU A 31 -10.50 -5.56 -9.54
CA LEU A 31 -11.56 -6.54 -9.76
C LEU A 31 -11.15 -7.95 -9.32
N LEU A 32 -9.94 -8.41 -9.64
CA LEU A 32 -9.50 -9.76 -9.27
C LEU A 32 -9.43 -9.96 -7.75
N VAL A 33 -8.97 -8.94 -7.01
CA VAL A 33 -8.94 -8.96 -5.55
C VAL A 33 -10.34 -9.04 -4.98
N TRP A 34 -11.26 -8.18 -5.43
CA TRP A 34 -12.65 -8.21 -4.97
C TRP A 34 -13.40 -9.47 -5.40
N ILE A 35 -13.14 -10.02 -6.59
CA ILE A 35 -13.66 -11.32 -7.00
C ILE A 35 -13.20 -12.39 -6.00
N ALA A 36 -11.91 -12.45 -5.67
CA ALA A 36 -11.38 -13.44 -4.74
C ALA A 36 -12.00 -13.31 -3.34
N VAL A 37 -12.01 -12.09 -2.78
CA VAL A 37 -12.48 -11.82 -1.43
C VAL A 37 -14.00 -12.02 -1.29
N VAL A 38 -14.80 -11.47 -2.21
CA VAL A 38 -16.26 -11.61 -2.17
C VAL A 38 -16.68 -13.05 -2.46
N SER A 39 -15.97 -13.78 -3.35
CA SER A 39 -16.25 -15.21 -3.55
C SER A 39 -15.94 -16.02 -2.30
N ALA A 40 -14.80 -15.76 -1.66
CA ALA A 40 -14.43 -16.44 -0.42
C ALA A 40 -15.45 -16.15 0.69
N TYR A 41 -15.94 -14.92 0.81
CA TYR A 41 -16.98 -14.57 1.77
C TYR A 41 -18.35 -15.19 1.42
N ALA A 42 -18.77 -15.19 0.15
CA ALA A 42 -20.08 -15.68 -0.24
C ALA A 42 -20.20 -17.23 -0.19
N TYR A 43 -19.10 -17.95 -0.44
CA TYR A 43 -19.15 -19.39 -0.70
C TYR A 43 -18.39 -20.27 0.29
N LEU A 44 -17.50 -19.71 1.12
CA LEU A 44 -16.81 -20.50 2.15
C LEU A 44 -17.52 -20.38 3.50
N ASP A 45 -17.53 -21.48 4.25
CA ASP A 45 -17.96 -21.44 5.65
C ASP A 45 -16.83 -20.83 6.49
N HIS A 46 -17.02 -19.56 6.85
CA HIS A 46 -16.00 -18.74 7.51
C HIS A 46 -16.36 -18.33 8.95
N GLY A 47 -17.55 -18.69 9.45
CA GLY A 47 -17.99 -18.37 10.82
C GLY A 47 -18.26 -16.89 11.14
N LEU A 48 -17.90 -15.94 10.27
CA LEU A 48 -18.19 -14.51 10.43
C LEU A 48 -19.70 -14.16 10.32
N TYR A 49 -20.10 -13.01 10.88
CA TYR A 49 -21.46 -12.46 10.70
C TYR A 49 -21.77 -12.18 9.24
N LYS A 50 -23.07 -12.16 8.91
CA LYS A 50 -23.58 -11.61 7.67
C LYS A 50 -23.29 -10.11 7.61
N THR A 51 -22.92 -9.63 6.43
CA THR A 51 -22.68 -8.21 6.16
C THR A 51 -24.00 -7.44 6.06
N SER A 52 -23.91 -6.11 6.09
CA SER A 52 -25.07 -5.22 5.96
C SER A 52 -25.61 -5.20 4.52
N ASP A 53 -26.87 -4.78 4.39
CA ASP A 53 -27.50 -4.58 3.07
C ASP A 53 -26.76 -3.53 2.23
N ASP A 54 -26.07 -2.59 2.87
CA ASP A 54 -25.32 -1.51 2.22
C ASP A 54 -23.98 -1.96 1.63
N PHE A 55 -23.43 -3.10 2.07
CA PHE A 55 -22.17 -3.61 1.50
C PHE A 55 -22.29 -3.96 0.01
N SER A 56 -23.42 -4.57 -0.39
CA SER A 56 -23.65 -4.96 -1.79
C SER A 56 -23.68 -3.77 -2.77
N PRO A 57 -24.46 -2.70 -2.55
CA PRO A 57 -24.39 -1.51 -3.39
C PRO A 57 -23.04 -0.78 -3.25
N ALA A 58 -22.44 -0.73 -2.06
CA ALA A 58 -21.12 -0.11 -1.85
C ALA A 58 -20.05 -0.73 -2.76
N ILE A 59 -19.91 -2.06 -2.76
CA ILE A 59 -18.88 -2.72 -3.56
C ILE A 59 -19.14 -2.59 -5.07
N LEU A 60 -20.40 -2.63 -5.50
CA LEU A 60 -20.76 -2.42 -6.89
C LEU A 60 -20.44 -0.99 -7.35
N LEU A 61 -20.74 0.01 -6.52
CA LEU A 61 -20.42 1.42 -6.80
C LEU A 61 -18.90 1.61 -6.87
N TRP A 62 -18.16 1.08 -5.90
CA TRP A 62 -16.69 1.13 -5.89
C TRP A 62 -16.09 0.52 -7.15
N CYS A 63 -16.39 -0.76 -7.42
CA CYS A 63 -15.78 -1.47 -8.52
C CYS A 63 -16.18 -0.89 -9.88
N SER A 64 -17.43 -0.44 -10.04
CA SER A 64 -17.90 0.14 -11.30
C SER A 64 -17.31 1.53 -11.53
N SER A 65 -17.34 2.43 -10.54
CA SER A 65 -16.84 3.80 -10.71
C SER A 65 -15.33 3.81 -10.96
N PHE A 66 -14.57 3.04 -10.18
CA PHE A 66 -13.12 2.89 -10.34
C PHE A 66 -12.77 2.33 -11.73
N SER A 67 -13.46 1.27 -12.15
CA SER A 67 -13.14 0.58 -13.41
C SER A 67 -13.55 1.39 -14.64
N ILE A 68 -14.76 1.97 -14.64
CA ILE A 68 -15.27 2.74 -15.77
C ILE A 68 -14.45 4.00 -15.97
N VAL A 69 -14.26 4.80 -14.92
CA VAL A 69 -13.50 6.05 -15.02
C VAL A 69 -12.03 5.75 -15.28
N GLY A 70 -11.45 4.74 -14.61
CA GLY A 70 -10.09 4.31 -14.86
C GLY A 70 -9.87 3.90 -16.32
N TYR A 71 -10.78 3.10 -16.90
CA TYR A 71 -10.71 2.72 -18.30
C TYR A 71 -10.81 3.93 -19.24
N ILE A 72 -11.77 4.84 -19.00
CA ILE A 72 -11.93 6.06 -19.80
C ILE A 72 -10.65 6.89 -19.77
N VAL A 73 -10.10 7.15 -18.58
CA VAL A 73 -8.87 7.93 -18.42
C VAL A 73 -7.69 7.24 -19.10
N TYR A 74 -7.54 5.93 -18.98
CA TYR A 74 -6.49 5.16 -19.68
C TYR A 74 -6.57 5.33 -21.21
N ARG A 75 -7.79 5.34 -21.77
CA ARG A 75 -8.03 5.47 -23.22
C ARG A 75 -7.79 6.90 -23.71
N LEU A 76 -8.17 7.90 -22.92
CA LEU A 76 -8.00 9.32 -23.27
C LEU A 76 -6.57 9.82 -23.03
N THR A 77 -5.84 9.20 -22.11
CA THR A 77 -4.47 9.60 -21.80
C THR A 77 -3.52 9.21 -22.96
N PRO A 78 -2.83 10.16 -23.58
CA PRO A 78 -1.91 9.86 -24.68
C PRO A 78 -0.73 9.04 -24.16
N ALA A 79 -0.26 8.11 -25.00
CA ALA A 79 0.96 7.35 -24.75
C ALA A 79 2.14 8.30 -24.48
N ASN A 80 3.08 7.87 -23.65
CA ASN A 80 4.31 8.60 -23.45
C ASN A 80 5.16 8.55 -24.72
N THR A 81 5.58 9.72 -25.20
CA THR A 81 6.49 9.88 -26.34
C THR A 81 7.85 10.43 -25.92
N SER A 82 7.97 10.87 -24.67
CA SER A 82 9.22 11.39 -24.12
C SER A 82 10.21 10.26 -23.84
N PRO A 83 11.53 10.51 -23.96
CA PRO A 83 12.53 9.52 -23.61
C PRO A 83 12.40 9.12 -22.14
N GLU A 84 12.82 7.89 -21.85
CA GLU A 84 12.85 7.36 -20.50
C GLU A 84 13.78 8.17 -19.60
N TRP A 85 13.39 8.32 -18.33
CA TRP A 85 14.20 9.02 -17.36
C TRP A 85 15.28 8.07 -16.85
N GLU A 86 16.54 8.41 -17.05
CA GLU A 86 17.64 7.62 -16.52
C GLU A 86 17.81 7.87 -15.03
N THR A 87 18.03 6.80 -14.28
CA THR A 87 18.37 6.89 -12.87
C THR A 87 19.75 7.51 -12.67
N ASN A 88 19.84 8.46 -11.74
CA ASN A 88 21.09 9.06 -11.33
C ASN A 88 21.88 8.15 -10.39
N GLN A 89 22.94 7.55 -10.91
CA GLN A 89 23.79 6.61 -10.17
C GLN A 89 24.50 7.23 -8.97
N THR A 90 24.80 8.54 -8.99
CA THR A 90 25.41 9.23 -7.85
C THR A 90 24.44 9.30 -6.68
N ILE A 91 23.18 9.66 -6.96
CA ILE A 91 22.11 9.71 -5.95
C ILE A 91 21.80 8.32 -5.40
N VAL A 92 21.71 7.31 -6.28
CA VAL A 92 21.52 5.91 -5.88
C VAL A 92 22.64 5.47 -4.94
N LYS A 93 23.90 5.71 -5.29
CA LYS A 93 25.05 5.35 -4.45
C LYS A 93 25.01 6.06 -3.11
N PHE A 94 24.73 7.35 -3.10
CA PHE A 94 24.61 8.14 -1.87
C PHE A 94 23.55 7.56 -0.92
N PHE A 95 22.32 7.35 -1.40
CA PHE A 95 21.26 6.78 -0.58
C PHE A 95 21.49 5.32 -0.21
N THR A 96 22.20 4.54 -1.04
CA THR A 96 22.60 3.18 -0.69
C THR A 96 23.56 3.19 0.49
N ILE A 97 24.60 4.02 0.47
CA ILE A 97 25.55 4.17 1.58
C ILE A 97 24.80 4.62 2.84
N LEU A 98 23.92 5.61 2.71
CA LEU A 98 23.11 6.09 3.81
C LEU A 98 22.23 4.97 4.38
N ALA A 99 21.62 4.13 3.54
CA ALA A 99 20.81 3.02 3.97
C ALA A 99 21.62 1.92 4.67
N LEU A 100 22.86 1.65 4.22
CA LEU A 100 23.76 0.72 4.87
C LEU A 100 24.19 1.17 6.27
N ILE A 101 24.14 2.47 6.55
CA ILE A 101 24.47 3.03 7.88
C ILE A 101 23.21 3.15 8.75
N ILE A 102 22.15 3.74 8.22
CA ILE A 102 20.93 4.04 9.00
C ILE A 102 20.18 2.75 9.36
N THR A 103 20.08 1.78 8.45
CA THR A 103 19.28 0.58 8.70
C THR A 103 19.81 -0.24 9.89
N PRO A 104 21.12 -0.55 9.99
CA PRO A 104 21.66 -1.24 11.17
C PRO A 104 21.50 -0.43 12.46
N VAL A 105 21.69 0.90 12.42
CA VAL A 105 21.52 1.77 13.59
C VAL A 105 20.07 1.76 14.07
N ALA A 106 19.12 1.83 13.13
CA ALA A 106 17.69 1.78 13.42
C ALA A 106 17.29 0.42 14.02
N LEU A 107 17.82 -0.68 13.47
CA LEU A 107 17.60 -2.03 13.99
C LEU A 107 18.20 -2.20 15.39
N TYR A 108 19.43 -1.73 15.60
CA TYR A 108 20.05 -1.76 16.92
C TYR A 108 19.21 -0.99 17.95
N LYS A 109 18.76 0.22 17.62
CA LYS A 109 17.91 1.03 18.50
C LYS A 109 16.57 0.35 18.80
N ALA A 110 15.92 -0.23 17.79
CA ALA A 110 14.65 -0.93 17.96
C ALA A 110 14.79 -2.20 18.80
N ALA A 111 15.85 -2.98 18.58
CA ALA A 111 16.11 -4.21 19.32
C ALA A 111 16.61 -3.94 20.75
N SER A 112 17.48 -2.95 20.95
CA SER A 112 18.01 -2.62 22.28
C SER A 112 16.92 -2.08 23.21
N PHE A 113 16.00 -1.26 22.67
CA PHE A 113 14.84 -0.81 23.43
C PHE A 113 13.97 -1.99 23.85
N ALA A 114 13.58 -2.84 22.90
CA ALA A 114 12.75 -4.00 23.18
C ALA A 114 13.39 -4.97 24.20
N LEU A 115 14.70 -5.21 24.11
CA LEU A 115 15.43 -6.04 25.07
C LEU A 115 15.54 -5.40 26.45
N SER A 116 15.68 -4.07 26.53
CA SER A 116 15.73 -3.34 27.81
C SER A 116 14.40 -3.36 28.57
N SER A 117 13.29 -3.59 27.87
CA SER A 117 11.97 -3.78 28.47
C SER A 117 11.78 -5.15 29.15
N GLY A 118 12.79 -6.03 29.14
CA GLY A 118 12.74 -7.33 29.80
C GLY A 118 11.83 -8.35 29.12
N THR A 119 11.75 -8.31 27.78
CA THR A 119 10.79 -9.13 27.00
C THR A 119 11.20 -10.60 26.82
N ASP A 120 10.23 -11.50 26.94
CA ASP A 120 10.35 -12.91 26.55
C ASP A 120 10.08 -13.13 25.04
N ASN A 121 9.42 -12.19 24.36
CA ASN A 121 9.21 -12.23 22.91
C ASN A 121 9.60 -10.91 22.25
N LEU A 122 10.83 -10.90 21.72
CA LEU A 122 11.39 -9.76 21.00
C LEU A 122 10.51 -9.29 19.83
N MET A 123 9.89 -10.20 19.07
CA MET A 123 9.09 -9.83 17.91
C MET A 123 7.78 -9.14 18.29
N TYR A 124 7.13 -9.60 19.36
CA TYR A 124 5.96 -8.95 19.92
C TYR A 124 6.32 -7.54 20.40
N THR A 125 7.32 -7.41 21.26
CA THR A 125 7.70 -6.12 21.86
C THR A 125 8.21 -5.12 20.83
N MET A 126 8.98 -5.56 19.83
CA MET A 126 9.42 -4.70 18.74
C MET A 126 8.26 -4.14 17.93
N ARG A 127 7.14 -4.86 17.83
CA ARG A 127 5.94 -4.36 17.16
C ARG A 127 5.11 -3.47 18.08
N ASP A 128 4.94 -3.90 19.33
CA ASP A 128 4.14 -3.22 20.33
C ASP A 128 4.66 -1.81 20.58
N GLN A 129 5.98 -1.65 20.78
CA GLN A 129 6.64 -0.35 20.96
C GLN A 129 6.45 0.62 19.76
N VAL A 130 6.10 0.12 18.57
CA VAL A 130 5.87 0.95 17.38
C VAL A 130 4.39 1.33 17.25
N ILE A 131 3.48 0.50 17.77
CA ILE A 131 2.03 0.78 17.75
C ILE A 131 1.65 1.64 18.95
N ASP A 132 2.13 1.29 20.14
CA ASP A 132 1.82 1.95 21.38
C ASP A 132 2.53 3.31 21.46
N LYS A 133 1.71 4.37 21.42
CA LYS A 133 2.16 5.77 21.49
C LYS A 133 2.76 6.10 22.86
N ASP A 134 2.40 5.35 23.90
CA ASP A 134 2.84 5.58 25.28
C ASP A 134 4.07 4.74 25.68
N SER A 135 4.54 3.86 24.78
CA SER A 135 5.72 3.02 25.00
C SER A 135 7.01 3.79 25.26
N GLY A 136 7.07 5.08 24.93
CA GLY A 136 8.26 5.92 25.01
C GLY A 136 9.30 5.64 23.91
N PHE A 137 9.05 4.65 23.04
CA PHE A 137 9.90 4.38 21.88
C PHE A 137 9.60 5.34 20.73
N SER A 138 10.65 5.88 20.12
CA SER A 138 10.50 6.65 18.89
C SER A 138 11.71 6.52 17.99
N LEU A 139 11.47 6.15 16.73
CA LEU A 139 12.48 6.23 15.67
C LEU A 139 12.67 7.67 15.17
N GLY A 140 11.77 8.59 15.52
CA GLY A 140 11.82 9.97 15.06
C GLY A 140 11.91 10.05 13.53
N PRO A 141 12.79 10.91 12.97
CA PRO A 141 12.94 11.07 11.53
C PRO A 141 13.35 9.79 10.77
N ILE A 142 13.96 8.81 11.46
CA ILE A 142 14.42 7.55 10.84
C ILE A 142 13.24 6.75 10.28
N MET A 143 12.03 6.90 10.87
CA MET A 143 10.85 6.18 10.40
C MET A 143 10.52 6.50 8.93
N TYR A 144 10.74 7.76 8.50
CA TYR A 144 10.50 8.18 7.11
C TYR A 144 11.51 7.61 6.12
N PHE A 145 12.65 7.10 6.60
CA PHE A 145 13.67 6.48 5.76
C PHE A 145 13.18 5.19 5.08
N VAL A 146 12.08 4.59 5.55
CA VAL A 146 11.42 3.46 4.87
C VAL A 146 11.10 3.79 3.40
N HIS A 147 10.70 5.03 3.09
CA HIS A 147 10.40 5.45 1.71
C HIS A 147 11.65 5.51 0.82
N VAL A 148 12.81 5.87 1.40
CA VAL A 148 14.11 5.80 0.69
C VAL A 148 14.44 4.36 0.36
N VAL A 149 14.23 3.44 1.31
CA VAL A 149 14.48 2.01 1.12
C VAL A 149 13.55 1.40 0.07
N TYR A 150 12.26 1.77 0.06
CA TYR A 150 11.36 1.39 -1.03
C TYR A 150 11.82 1.93 -2.38
N THR A 151 12.21 3.20 -2.43
CA THR A 151 12.67 3.83 -3.69
C THR A 151 13.92 3.14 -4.21
N LEU A 152 14.89 2.82 -3.35
CA LEU A 152 16.08 2.03 -3.71
C LEU A 152 15.70 0.66 -4.29
N LEU A 153 14.78 -0.06 -3.63
CA LEU A 153 14.32 -1.35 -4.11
C LEU A 153 13.63 -1.24 -5.47
N ILE A 154 12.68 -0.31 -5.61
CA ILE A 154 11.94 -0.04 -6.85
C ILE A 154 12.90 0.31 -8.00
N VAL A 155 13.82 1.25 -7.78
CA VAL A 155 14.80 1.67 -8.79
C VAL A 155 15.75 0.53 -9.16
N SER A 156 16.18 -0.28 -8.18
CA SER A 156 17.03 -1.45 -8.45
C SER A 156 16.29 -2.53 -9.26
N ALA A 157 14.98 -2.68 -9.05
CA ALA A 157 14.13 -3.59 -9.78
C ALA A 157 13.79 -3.06 -11.19
N ASP A 158 13.66 -1.74 -11.38
CA ASP A 158 13.31 -1.13 -12.65
C ASP A 158 14.47 -0.99 -13.65
N ALA A 159 15.72 -1.24 -13.22
CA ALA A 159 16.91 -1.03 -14.04
C ALA A 159 16.89 -1.87 -15.35
N GLU A 160 16.60 -1.25 -16.49
CA GLU A 160 16.46 -1.93 -17.80
C GLU A 160 17.79 -2.35 -18.44
N LYS A 161 18.72 -1.40 -18.62
CA LYS A 161 19.93 -1.62 -19.44
C LYS A 161 20.96 -2.54 -18.79
N HIS A 162 21.17 -2.38 -17.47
CA HIS A 162 22.21 -3.10 -16.73
C HIS A 162 21.67 -3.56 -15.37
N TRP A 163 20.79 -4.55 -15.38
CA TRP A 163 20.26 -5.10 -14.14
C TRP A 163 21.35 -5.83 -13.34
N ASN A 164 21.74 -5.23 -12.22
CA ASN A 164 22.69 -5.82 -11.29
C ASN A 164 21.93 -6.61 -10.21
N LYS A 165 21.88 -7.93 -10.38
CA LYS A 165 21.20 -8.84 -9.43
C LYS A 165 21.69 -8.70 -7.99
N TRP A 166 22.98 -8.43 -7.78
CA TRP A 166 23.57 -8.35 -6.44
C TRP A 166 23.19 -7.04 -5.76
N PHE A 167 23.16 -5.94 -6.52
CA PHE A 167 22.64 -4.67 -6.02
C PHE A 167 21.16 -4.77 -5.68
N PHE A 168 20.36 -5.43 -6.54
CA PHE A 168 18.96 -5.71 -6.25
C PHE A 168 18.78 -6.54 -4.97
N LEU A 169 19.55 -7.63 -4.80
CA LEU A 169 19.51 -8.45 -3.58
C LEU A 169 19.95 -7.68 -2.34
N LEU A 170 20.90 -6.75 -2.47
CA LEU A 170 21.30 -5.84 -1.39
C LEU A 170 20.14 -4.94 -0.97
N CYS A 171 19.49 -4.27 -1.92
CA CYS A 171 18.32 -3.43 -1.65
C CYS A 171 17.16 -4.23 -1.05
N LEU A 172 16.93 -5.46 -1.51
CA LEU A 172 15.95 -6.37 -0.93
C LEU A 172 16.31 -6.72 0.52
N GLY A 173 17.58 -7.02 0.81
CA GLY A 173 18.08 -7.27 2.16
C GLY A 173 17.86 -6.07 3.09
N ILE A 174 18.15 -4.85 2.63
CA ILE A 174 17.89 -3.61 3.38
C ILE A 174 16.39 -3.44 3.66
N ASN A 175 15.53 -3.71 2.67
CA ASN A 175 14.07 -3.66 2.86
C ASN A 175 13.57 -4.69 3.88
N LEU A 176 14.11 -5.90 3.86
CA LEU A 176 13.82 -6.94 4.86
C LEU A 176 14.27 -6.53 6.27
N LEU A 177 15.41 -5.87 6.42
CA LEU A 177 15.84 -5.33 7.72
C LEU A 177 14.88 -4.24 8.22
N PHE A 178 14.38 -3.38 7.33
CA PHE A 178 13.35 -2.38 7.67
C PHE A 178 12.01 -3.01 8.07
N PHE A 179 11.64 -4.14 7.46
CA PHE A 179 10.52 -4.94 7.94
C PHE A 179 10.72 -5.37 9.40
N PHE A 180 11.91 -5.86 9.78
CA PHE A 180 12.18 -6.25 11.17
C PHE A 180 12.21 -5.05 12.14
N ILE A 181 12.60 -3.86 11.68
CA ILE A 181 12.56 -2.64 12.52
C ILE A 181 11.12 -2.27 12.92
N ILE A 182 10.18 -2.36 11.98
CA ILE A 182 8.79 -1.91 12.16
C ILE A 182 7.85 -3.07 12.56
N MET A 183 8.27 -4.31 12.29
CA MET A 183 7.50 -5.55 12.43
C MET A 183 6.13 -5.49 11.74
N SER A 184 6.06 -4.84 10.57
CA SER A 184 4.82 -4.61 9.82
C SER A 184 4.73 -5.46 8.56
N LYS A 185 3.72 -6.33 8.50
CA LYS A 185 3.42 -7.16 7.32
C LYS A 185 3.12 -6.30 6.07
N LEU A 186 2.50 -5.14 6.28
CA LEU A 186 2.21 -4.17 5.23
C LEU A 186 3.49 -3.68 4.55
N VAL A 187 4.55 -3.43 5.34
CA VAL A 187 5.83 -2.95 4.81
C VAL A 187 6.46 -3.99 3.87
N LEU A 188 6.43 -5.25 4.29
CA LEU A 188 6.92 -6.37 3.50
C LEU A 188 6.09 -6.58 2.22
N PHE A 189 4.75 -6.51 2.33
CA PHE A 189 3.85 -6.67 1.21
C PHE A 189 4.08 -5.62 0.12
N ILE A 190 4.20 -4.34 0.50
CA ILE A 190 4.47 -3.24 -0.43
C ILE A 190 5.78 -3.48 -1.19
N GLY A 191 6.86 -3.81 -0.48
CA GLY A 191 8.16 -4.09 -1.10
C GLY A 191 8.12 -5.26 -2.08
N ILE A 192 7.48 -6.38 -1.68
CA ILE A 192 7.37 -7.58 -2.51
C ILE A 192 6.52 -7.30 -3.75
N LEU A 193 5.30 -6.77 -3.61
CA LEU A 193 4.40 -6.63 -4.74
C LEU A 193 4.90 -5.59 -5.75
N SER A 194 5.47 -4.48 -5.28
CA SER A 194 6.11 -3.47 -6.15
C SER A 194 7.21 -4.10 -7.00
N THR A 195 8.02 -4.96 -6.39
CA THR A 195 9.13 -5.65 -7.06
C THR A 195 8.64 -6.70 -8.04
N LEU A 196 7.62 -7.49 -7.66
CA LEU A 196 7.03 -8.51 -8.54
C LEU A 196 6.43 -7.86 -9.80
N TYR A 197 5.73 -6.74 -9.64
CA TYR A 197 5.22 -5.97 -10.78
C TYR A 197 6.33 -5.55 -11.74
N LEU A 198 7.40 -4.91 -11.25
CA LEU A 198 8.50 -4.44 -12.10
C LEU A 198 9.23 -5.60 -12.78
N CYS A 199 9.51 -6.67 -12.04
CA CYS A 199 10.12 -7.88 -12.62
C CYS A 199 9.22 -8.52 -13.68
N TYR A 200 7.90 -8.45 -13.55
CA TYR A 200 6.95 -8.93 -14.54
C TYR A 200 6.95 -8.05 -15.80
N VAL A 201 6.89 -6.72 -15.63
CA VAL A 201 6.95 -5.76 -16.76
C VAL A 201 8.24 -5.94 -17.57
N HIS A 202 9.37 -6.16 -16.88
CA HIS A 202 10.66 -6.45 -17.49
C HIS A 202 10.83 -7.90 -17.96
N LYS A 203 9.76 -8.71 -17.94
CA LYS A 203 9.72 -10.12 -18.38
C LYS A 203 10.74 -11.03 -17.69
N ARG A 204 11.21 -10.66 -16.50
CA ARG A 204 12.16 -11.45 -15.70
C ARG A 204 11.49 -12.59 -14.96
N ILE A 205 10.20 -12.45 -14.67
CA ILE A 205 9.37 -13.47 -14.03
C ILE A 205 8.08 -13.68 -14.80
N LYS A 206 7.42 -14.81 -14.57
CA LYS A 206 6.11 -15.14 -15.13
C LYS A 206 5.02 -14.94 -14.07
N LEU A 207 3.76 -14.82 -14.50
CA LEU A 207 2.62 -14.68 -13.59
C LEU A 207 2.51 -15.82 -12.56
N ARG A 208 2.91 -17.05 -12.94
CA ARG A 208 3.01 -18.20 -12.02
C ARG A 208 3.94 -17.92 -10.84
N THR A 209 5.09 -17.27 -11.08
CA THR A 209 6.05 -16.92 -10.02
C THR A 209 5.40 -15.96 -9.02
N ILE A 210 4.65 -14.97 -9.52
CA ILE A 210 3.92 -14.01 -8.68
C ILE A 210 2.93 -14.76 -7.78
N GLY A 211 2.09 -15.63 -8.35
CA GLY A 211 1.14 -16.43 -7.58
C GLY A 211 1.81 -17.28 -6.48
N ILE A 212 2.91 -17.96 -6.79
CA ILE A 212 3.67 -18.76 -5.81
C ILE A 212 4.24 -17.86 -4.70
N THR A 213 4.85 -16.73 -5.05
CA THR A 213 5.41 -15.80 -4.06
C THR A 213 4.33 -15.20 -3.17
N MET A 214 3.14 -14.88 -3.70
CA MET A 214 2.03 -14.36 -2.90
C MET A 214 1.47 -15.41 -1.95
N ILE A 215 1.34 -16.67 -2.37
CA ILE A 215 0.93 -17.77 -1.48
C ILE A 215 1.97 -17.97 -0.36
N ALA A 216 3.26 -17.98 -0.71
CA ALA A 216 4.34 -18.07 0.28
C ALA A 216 4.31 -16.89 1.27
N PHE A 217 4.06 -15.67 0.77
CA PHE A 217 3.90 -14.49 1.62
C PHE A 217 2.75 -14.66 2.60
N VAL A 218 1.58 -15.10 2.16
CA VAL A 218 0.41 -15.32 3.06
C VAL A 218 0.76 -16.33 4.15
N ILE A 219 1.37 -17.46 3.79
CA ILE A 219 1.79 -18.48 4.78
C ILE A 219 2.77 -17.88 5.79
N ILE A 220 3.81 -17.19 5.32
CA ILE A 220 4.82 -16.56 6.18
C ILE A 220 4.17 -15.50 7.08
N ALA A 221 3.31 -14.64 6.54
CA ALA A 221 2.63 -13.58 7.29
C ALA A 221 1.72 -14.14 8.40
N LEU A 222 1.07 -15.28 8.15
CA LEU A 222 0.26 -15.99 9.14
C LEU A 222 1.12 -16.63 10.22
N LEU A 223 2.24 -17.27 9.84
CA LEU A 223 3.21 -17.79 10.82
C LEU A 223 3.78 -16.68 11.71
N PHE A 224 4.11 -15.51 11.14
CA PHE A 224 4.52 -14.33 11.92
C PHE A 224 3.43 -13.82 12.87
N THR A 225 2.16 -14.11 12.59
CA THR A 225 1.07 -13.74 13.50
C THR A 225 1.01 -14.69 14.68
N GLN A 226 1.09 -15.99 14.39
CA GLN A 226 1.13 -17.05 15.39
C GLN A 226 2.29 -16.83 16.37
N THR A 227 3.50 -16.54 15.87
CA THR A 227 4.68 -16.31 16.72
C THR A 227 4.59 -15.04 17.57
N ARG A 228 3.67 -14.12 17.26
CA ARG A 228 3.42 -12.91 18.06
C ARG A 228 2.30 -13.10 19.08
N ALA A 229 1.32 -13.95 18.78
CA ALA A 229 0.16 -14.19 19.64
C ALA A 229 0.51 -15.03 20.87
N THR A 230 1.49 -15.93 20.79
CA THR A 230 1.88 -16.84 21.88
C THR A 230 2.51 -16.19 23.11
N SER A 231 2.69 -14.87 23.14
CA SER A 231 3.47 -14.16 24.16
C SER A 231 2.73 -13.03 24.86
N SER A 232 1.45 -12.79 24.57
CA SER A 232 0.67 -11.73 25.22
C SER A 232 0.15 -12.09 26.62
N GLY A 233 0.54 -13.23 27.21
CA GLY A 233 0.11 -13.64 28.56
C GLY A 233 -1.36 -14.05 28.67
N ASP A 234 -2.22 -13.55 27.78
CA ASP A 234 -3.58 -14.05 27.55
C ASP A 234 -3.50 -15.37 26.77
N THR A 235 -3.34 -16.45 27.53
CA THR A 235 -3.48 -17.81 27.03
C THR A 235 -4.96 -18.16 27.01
N ASP A 236 -5.54 -18.27 25.80
CA ASP A 236 -6.44 -19.37 25.43
C ASP A 236 -6.84 -19.37 23.93
N ASP A 237 -6.78 -18.24 23.22
CA ASP A 237 -7.21 -18.18 21.81
C ASP A 237 -6.04 -18.34 20.82
N THR A 238 -5.54 -19.57 20.68
CA THR A 238 -4.74 -19.92 19.50
C THR A 238 -5.65 -19.99 18.28
N PHE A 239 -5.76 -18.87 17.55
CA PHE A 239 -6.49 -18.86 16.29
C PHE A 239 -5.95 -19.93 15.34
N THR A 240 -6.85 -20.75 14.81
CA THR A 240 -6.55 -21.67 13.72
C THR A 240 -6.09 -20.89 12.49
N PHE A 241 -5.41 -21.59 11.57
CA PHE A 241 -5.01 -21.00 10.29
C PHE A 241 -6.21 -20.41 9.52
N ALA A 242 -7.36 -21.10 9.57
CA ALA A 242 -8.59 -20.67 8.92
C ALA A 242 -9.15 -19.39 9.56
N GLU A 243 -9.16 -19.30 10.89
CA GLU A 243 -9.62 -18.10 11.62
C GLU A 243 -8.72 -16.89 11.36
N LEU A 244 -7.39 -17.06 11.33
CA LEU A 244 -6.48 -15.96 10.99
C LEU A 244 -6.67 -15.49 9.54
N LEU A 245 -6.95 -16.42 8.62
CA LEU A 245 -7.24 -16.08 7.24
C LEU A 245 -8.57 -15.33 7.14
N ALA A 246 -9.61 -15.78 7.86
CA ALA A 246 -10.88 -15.08 7.94
C ALA A 246 -10.75 -13.69 8.57
N MET A 247 -9.96 -13.55 9.64
CA MET A 247 -9.68 -12.28 10.34
C MET A 247 -9.08 -11.20 9.44
N TYR A 248 -8.19 -11.56 8.52
CA TYR A 248 -7.50 -10.55 7.71
C TYR A 248 -8.07 -10.42 6.30
N LEU A 249 -8.64 -11.49 5.74
CA LEU A 249 -9.16 -11.49 4.37
C LEU A 249 -10.66 -11.15 4.32
N LEU A 250 -11.44 -11.64 5.28
CA LEU A 250 -12.91 -11.68 5.17
C LEU A 250 -13.60 -10.78 6.20
N SER A 251 -13.05 -10.61 7.40
CA SER A 251 -13.66 -9.80 8.47
C SER A 251 -13.85 -8.31 8.13
N PRO A 252 -13.09 -7.66 7.22
CA PRO A 252 -13.39 -6.29 6.81
C PRO A 252 -14.79 -6.11 6.22
N ILE A 253 -15.36 -7.16 5.60
CA ILE A 253 -16.70 -7.14 4.98
C ILE A 253 -17.82 -6.96 6.03
N PRO A 254 -17.93 -7.80 7.08
CA PRO A 254 -18.90 -7.56 8.14
C PRO A 254 -18.52 -6.37 9.02
N ALA A 255 -17.24 -6.01 9.15
CA ALA A 255 -16.83 -4.81 9.88
C ALA A 255 -17.35 -3.52 9.21
N PHE A 256 -17.28 -3.42 7.88
CA PHE A 256 -17.97 -2.38 7.12
C PHE A 256 -19.47 -2.35 7.40
N GLY A 257 -20.08 -3.53 7.60
CA GLY A 257 -21.50 -3.63 7.93
C GLY A 257 -21.91 -3.09 9.30
N LEU A 258 -20.95 -2.78 10.18
CA LEU A 258 -21.18 -2.13 11.48
C LEU A 258 -21.10 -0.60 11.41
N GLU A 259 -20.61 -0.07 10.29
CA GLU A 259 -20.46 1.37 10.08
C GLU A 259 -21.78 2.01 9.62
N ASN A 260 -21.88 3.33 9.76
CA ASN A 260 -23.08 4.08 9.38
C ASN A 260 -22.73 5.14 8.32
N PRO A 261 -23.62 5.37 7.35
CA PRO A 261 -23.35 6.34 6.30
C PRO A 261 -23.38 7.76 6.89
N CYS A 262 -22.44 8.60 6.47
CA CYS A 262 -22.36 10.00 6.90
C CYS A 262 -22.28 10.18 8.44
N SER A 263 -21.69 9.21 9.16
CA SER A 263 -21.55 9.23 10.62
C SER A 263 -20.35 10.02 11.13
N SER A 264 -19.43 10.43 10.25
CA SER A 264 -18.24 11.19 10.63
C SER A 264 -18.60 12.51 11.34
N PRO A 265 -17.86 12.89 12.40
CA PRO A 265 -18.17 14.07 13.20
C PRO A 265 -18.00 15.40 12.43
N ILE A 266 -17.14 15.40 11.40
CA ILE A 266 -16.91 16.53 10.51
C ILE A 266 -16.79 16.04 9.07
N TRP A 267 -16.99 16.94 8.12
CA TRP A 267 -16.95 16.62 6.70
C TRP A 267 -15.57 16.08 6.27
N GLY A 268 -15.52 14.87 5.71
CA GLY A 268 -14.26 14.27 5.26
C GLY A 268 -13.28 13.93 6.38
N TYR A 269 -13.77 13.67 7.60
CA TYR A 269 -12.97 13.42 8.78
C TYR A 269 -11.97 12.29 8.60
N GLU A 270 -12.42 11.17 8.04
CA GLU A 270 -11.57 10.00 7.81
C GLU A 270 -10.80 10.14 6.49
N THR A 271 -11.50 10.39 5.38
CA THR A 271 -10.99 10.47 4.02
C THR A 271 -9.92 11.56 3.86
N PHE A 272 -10.19 12.76 4.36
CA PHE A 272 -9.30 13.92 4.26
C PHE A 272 -8.46 14.14 5.52
N ARG A 273 -8.26 13.10 6.32
CA ARG A 273 -7.34 13.12 7.47
C ARG A 273 -5.98 13.78 7.16
N PRO A 274 -5.29 13.52 6.04
CA PRO A 274 -4.03 14.19 5.74
C PRO A 274 -4.16 15.72 5.66
N VAL A 275 -5.29 16.24 5.19
CA VAL A 275 -5.59 17.68 5.14
C VAL A 275 -5.75 18.21 6.56
N TYR A 276 -6.52 17.53 7.41
CA TYR A 276 -6.69 17.91 8.82
C TYR A 276 -5.37 17.87 9.61
N ASN A 277 -4.48 16.91 9.32
CA ASN A 277 -3.14 16.88 9.92
C ASN A 277 -2.32 18.13 9.56
N ILE A 278 -2.36 18.56 8.28
CA ILE A 278 -1.66 19.77 7.84
C ILE A 278 -2.27 21.01 8.51
N LEU A 279 -3.60 21.13 8.51
CA LEU A 279 -4.29 22.24 9.16
C LEU A 279 -3.97 22.30 10.67
N SER A 280 -3.93 21.14 11.34
CA SER A 280 -3.55 21.07 12.75
C SER A 280 -2.11 21.49 12.99
N GLY A 281 -1.17 21.02 12.16
CA GLY A 281 0.24 21.41 12.23
C GLY A 281 0.49 22.90 11.95
N LEU A 282 -0.38 23.54 11.16
CA LEU A 282 -0.38 24.99 10.91
C LEU A 282 -1.13 25.80 11.98
N GLY A 283 -1.73 25.16 12.98
CA GLY A 283 -2.55 25.83 13.98
C GLY A 283 -3.90 26.34 13.46
N LEU A 284 -4.38 25.81 12.33
CA LEU A 284 -5.68 26.16 11.71
C LEU A 284 -6.81 25.19 12.07
N TYR A 285 -6.48 24.03 12.66
CA TYR A 285 -7.45 23.07 13.17
C TYR A 285 -7.05 22.60 14.56
N HIS A 286 -8.01 22.60 15.49
CA HIS A 286 -7.78 22.27 16.91
C HIS A 286 -8.65 21.12 17.42
N GLY A 287 -9.42 20.48 16.54
CA GLY A 287 -10.21 19.31 16.91
C GLY A 287 -9.36 18.05 16.98
N GLN A 288 -9.98 16.95 17.43
CA GLN A 288 -9.35 15.64 17.42
C GLN A 288 -9.06 15.20 15.99
N LEU A 289 -7.90 14.59 15.76
CA LEU A 289 -7.53 13.99 14.48
C LEU A 289 -8.00 12.54 14.44
N PHE A 290 -8.45 12.07 13.28
CA PHE A 290 -8.83 10.67 13.09
C PHE A 290 -7.63 9.75 13.41
N ASP A 291 -7.84 8.73 14.23
CA ASP A 291 -6.79 7.76 14.56
C ASP A 291 -6.77 6.62 13.53
N LEU A 292 -5.57 6.34 13.01
CA LEU A 292 -5.38 5.21 12.08
C LEU A 292 -5.46 3.87 12.80
N GLY A 293 -5.19 3.85 14.11
CA GLY A 293 -5.43 2.68 14.96
C GLY A 293 -6.93 2.55 15.23
N ARG A 294 -7.68 2.02 14.26
CA ARG A 294 -9.12 1.73 14.46
C ARG A 294 -9.29 0.81 15.68
N VAL A 295 -10.37 1.04 16.42
CA VAL A 295 -10.75 0.18 17.55
C VAL A 295 -11.16 -1.18 17.02
N PHE A 296 -10.82 -2.24 17.75
CA PHE A 296 -11.25 -3.59 17.41
C PHE A 296 -12.78 -3.70 17.54
N VAL A 297 -13.42 -4.25 16.52
CA VAL A 297 -14.84 -4.61 16.50
C VAL A 297 -14.99 -6.12 16.43
N ALA A 298 -16.03 -6.64 17.08
CA ALA A 298 -16.30 -8.06 17.13
C ALA A 298 -17.18 -8.47 15.94
N VAL A 299 -16.61 -9.24 15.02
CA VAL A 299 -17.32 -9.88 13.91
C VAL A 299 -17.00 -11.37 13.88
N PRO A 300 -17.69 -12.15 14.72
CA PRO A 300 -17.20 -13.14 15.72
C PRO A 300 -15.71 -13.21 16.07
N ILE A 301 -14.83 -12.87 15.14
CA ILE A 301 -13.40 -12.75 15.34
C ILE A 301 -13.08 -11.25 15.45
N PRO A 302 -12.28 -10.81 16.44
CA PRO A 302 -11.94 -9.40 16.58
C PRO A 302 -11.15 -8.90 15.38
N THR A 303 -11.52 -7.73 14.87
CA THR A 303 -10.81 -7.09 13.75
C THR A 303 -10.75 -5.58 13.92
N ASN A 304 -9.66 -4.98 13.46
CA ASN A 304 -9.48 -3.53 13.41
C ASN A 304 -9.18 -3.05 11.99
N VAL A 305 -9.49 -3.88 11.01
CA VAL A 305 -9.26 -3.61 9.59
C VAL A 305 -10.60 -3.53 8.88
N PHE A 306 -10.68 -2.57 7.98
CA PHE A 306 -11.91 -2.11 7.36
C PHE A 306 -11.66 -1.95 5.87
N THR A 307 -12.67 -2.18 5.04
CA THR A 307 -12.46 -2.05 3.59
C THR A 307 -12.05 -0.63 3.22
N THR A 308 -11.41 -0.44 2.06
CA THR A 308 -11.10 0.90 1.53
C THR A 308 -12.31 1.81 1.43
N MET A 309 -13.53 1.24 1.37
CA MET A 309 -14.78 2.00 1.24
C MET A 309 -15.21 2.65 2.56
N SER A 310 -14.69 2.18 3.70
CA SER A 310 -15.13 2.58 5.04
C SER A 310 -14.99 4.09 5.31
N PRO A 311 -13.81 4.74 5.10
CA PRO A 311 -13.69 6.18 5.26
C PRO A 311 -14.70 6.99 4.42
N TYR A 312 -14.95 6.53 3.18
CA TYR A 312 -15.80 7.23 2.22
C TYR A 312 -17.28 7.11 2.59
N TYR A 313 -17.65 5.94 3.12
CA TYR A 313 -18.98 5.67 3.59
C TYR A 313 -19.30 6.46 4.86
N ASN A 314 -18.38 6.47 5.83
CA ASN A 314 -18.53 7.23 7.07
C ASN A 314 -18.60 8.73 6.80
N ASP A 315 -17.83 9.26 5.85
CA ASP A 315 -17.83 10.69 5.54
C ASP A 315 -18.99 11.12 4.62
N PHE A 316 -19.35 10.32 3.63
CA PHE A 316 -20.18 10.76 2.49
C PHE A 316 -21.21 9.72 2.01
N GLY A 317 -21.36 8.60 2.71
CA GLY A 317 -22.28 7.51 2.36
C GLY A 317 -21.93 6.82 1.03
N LEU A 318 -22.91 6.16 0.43
CA LEU A 318 -22.73 5.41 -0.82
C LEU A 318 -22.29 6.29 -1.99
N GLN A 319 -22.74 7.55 -2.04
CA GLN A 319 -22.32 8.50 -3.08
C GLN A 319 -20.81 8.81 -2.97
N GLY A 320 -20.30 8.91 -1.74
CA GLY A 320 -18.88 9.05 -1.46
C GLY A 320 -18.02 7.97 -2.12
N ILE A 321 -18.44 6.71 -1.93
CA ILE A 321 -17.76 5.55 -2.49
C ILE A 321 -17.67 5.65 -4.02
N ALA A 322 -18.76 6.02 -4.68
CA ALA A 322 -18.79 6.18 -6.12
C ALA A 322 -17.84 7.29 -6.61
N VAL A 323 -17.89 8.47 -5.98
CA VAL A 323 -17.08 9.64 -6.37
C VAL A 323 -15.59 9.41 -6.12
N LEU A 324 -15.23 8.90 -4.94
CA LEU A 324 -13.83 8.67 -4.59
C LEU A 324 -13.24 7.49 -5.35
N GLY A 325 -14.03 6.43 -5.60
CA GLY A 325 -13.62 5.34 -6.50
C GLY A 325 -13.34 5.83 -7.92
N ALA A 326 -14.17 6.74 -8.46
CA ALA A 326 -13.93 7.36 -9.76
C ALA A 326 -12.62 8.18 -9.81
N ILE A 327 -12.38 9.00 -8.78
CA ILE A 327 -11.18 9.84 -8.69
C ILE A 327 -9.92 8.97 -8.57
N GLU A 328 -9.91 8.00 -7.65
CA GLU A 328 -8.78 7.09 -7.47
C GLU A 328 -8.52 6.29 -8.74
N GLY A 329 -9.56 5.67 -9.31
CA GLY A 329 -9.46 4.90 -10.56
C GLY A 329 -8.91 5.73 -11.72
N GLY A 330 -9.33 6.99 -11.83
CA GLY A 330 -8.82 7.94 -12.83
C GLY A 330 -7.35 8.28 -12.63
N ILE A 331 -6.94 8.69 -11.42
CA ILE A 331 -5.56 9.07 -11.12
C ILE A 331 -4.62 7.88 -11.34
N ILE A 332 -4.94 6.72 -10.77
CA ILE A 332 -4.10 5.53 -10.89
C ILE A 332 -4.00 5.08 -12.35
N SER A 333 -5.10 5.13 -13.11
CA SER A 333 -5.08 4.75 -14.53
C SER A 333 -4.31 5.71 -15.43
N PHE A 334 -4.30 7.01 -15.10
CA PHE A 334 -3.42 7.98 -15.74
C PHE A 334 -1.94 7.63 -15.52
N ILE A 335 -1.56 7.38 -14.26
CA ILE A 335 -0.18 7.00 -13.90
C ILE A 335 0.19 5.68 -14.59
N TYR A 336 -0.68 4.68 -14.55
CA TYR A 336 -0.48 3.40 -15.22
C TYR A 336 -0.31 3.55 -16.73
N LYS A 337 -1.13 4.37 -17.41
CA LYS A 337 -0.99 4.60 -18.86
C LYS A 337 0.37 5.19 -19.19
N LYS A 338 0.82 6.18 -18.43
CA LYS A 338 2.16 6.78 -18.61
C LYS A 338 3.26 5.75 -18.35
N GLY A 339 3.17 4.99 -17.26
CA GLY A 339 4.16 3.97 -16.91
C GLY A 339 4.25 2.82 -17.93
N SER A 340 3.12 2.29 -18.35
CA SER A 340 3.02 1.19 -19.34
C SER A 340 3.46 1.58 -20.75
N THR A 341 3.59 2.88 -21.03
CA THR A 341 4.08 3.41 -22.32
C THR A 341 5.50 4.00 -22.23
N GLY A 342 6.25 3.66 -21.19
CA GLY A 342 7.68 3.98 -21.06
C GLY A 342 8.03 5.17 -20.15
N HIS A 343 7.06 5.80 -19.48
CA HIS A 343 7.39 6.87 -18.54
C HIS A 343 7.91 6.30 -17.21
N THR A 344 9.24 6.24 -17.04
CA THR A 344 9.94 5.62 -15.89
C THR A 344 9.41 6.07 -14.53
N LEU A 345 9.24 7.38 -14.29
CA LEU A 345 8.76 7.87 -12.99
C LEU A 345 7.34 7.38 -12.67
N ALA A 346 6.49 7.30 -13.69
CA ALA A 346 5.10 6.88 -13.53
C ALA A 346 5.03 5.35 -13.34
N ARG A 347 5.91 4.60 -14.02
CA ARG A 347 6.07 3.16 -13.82
C ARG A 347 6.51 2.84 -12.39
N ASN A 348 7.50 3.57 -11.87
CA ASN A 348 8.00 3.41 -10.50
C ASN A 348 6.96 3.80 -9.45
N LEU A 349 6.23 4.89 -9.66
CA LEU A 349 5.14 5.29 -8.76
C LEU A 349 3.99 4.28 -8.81
N TYR A 350 3.62 3.79 -10.00
CA TYR A 350 2.61 2.76 -10.13
C TYR A 350 3.00 1.44 -9.47
N ALA A 351 4.29 1.06 -9.51
CA ALA A 351 4.78 -0.11 -8.80
C ALA A 351 4.45 -0.04 -7.31
N PHE A 352 4.71 1.11 -6.68
CA PHE A 352 4.33 1.37 -5.29
C PHE A 352 2.82 1.29 -5.06
N LEU A 353 2.03 1.95 -5.93
CA LEU A 353 0.56 1.98 -5.83
C LEU A 353 -0.09 0.61 -6.03
N THR A 354 0.56 -0.31 -6.74
CA THR A 354 0.06 -1.66 -7.01
C THR A 354 -0.28 -2.41 -5.71
N ALA A 355 0.52 -2.21 -4.65
CA ALA A 355 0.26 -2.77 -3.33
C ALA A 355 -0.99 -2.19 -2.67
N GLY A 356 -1.23 -0.89 -2.82
CA GLY A 356 -2.44 -0.26 -2.29
C GLY A 356 -3.71 -0.78 -2.96
N ILE A 357 -3.70 -0.91 -4.29
CA ILE A 357 -4.83 -1.47 -5.04
C ILE A 357 -5.11 -2.92 -4.59
N ALA A 358 -4.05 -3.70 -4.37
CA ALA A 358 -4.18 -5.09 -3.95
C ALA A 358 -4.71 -5.27 -2.52
N LEU A 359 -4.65 -4.23 -1.69
CA LEU A 359 -5.09 -4.25 -0.29
C LEU A 359 -6.39 -3.48 -0.03
N GLN A 360 -7.13 -3.11 -1.08
CA GLN A 360 -8.40 -2.38 -0.92
C GLN A 360 -9.47 -3.13 -0.11
N TYR A 361 -9.36 -4.45 0.03
CA TYR A 361 -10.24 -5.22 0.91
C TYR A 361 -9.92 -5.04 2.39
N PHE A 362 -8.70 -4.58 2.72
CA PHE A 362 -8.12 -4.58 4.05
C PHE A 362 -8.04 -3.18 4.68
N ASP A 363 -7.76 -2.16 3.89
CA ASP A 363 -7.66 -0.76 4.34
C ASP A 363 -7.65 0.21 3.15
N ASP A 364 -7.90 1.50 3.40
CA ASP A 364 -7.67 2.56 2.41
C ASP A 364 -6.17 2.91 2.35
N GLN A 365 -5.53 2.44 1.28
CA GLN A 365 -4.11 2.68 1.01
C GLN A 365 -3.86 3.79 -0.02
N PHE A 366 -4.88 4.59 -0.34
CA PHE A 366 -4.76 5.72 -1.27
C PHE A 366 -4.98 7.06 -0.56
N TYR A 367 -6.19 7.36 -0.07
CA TYR A 367 -6.49 8.68 0.51
C TYR A 367 -5.82 8.85 1.88
N LEU A 368 -5.92 7.85 2.76
CA LEU A 368 -5.20 7.88 4.05
C LEU A 368 -3.67 7.91 3.86
N ALA A 369 -3.18 7.40 2.73
CA ALA A 369 -1.76 7.28 2.41
C ALA A 369 -1.22 8.39 1.48
N ILE A 370 -1.98 9.47 1.20
CA ILE A 370 -1.53 10.56 0.31
C ILE A 370 -0.15 11.08 0.68
N SER A 371 0.14 11.27 1.97
CA SER A 371 1.46 11.73 2.43
C SER A 371 2.58 10.75 2.02
N ASN A 372 2.35 9.45 2.15
CA ASN A 372 3.32 8.42 1.78
C ASN A 372 3.49 8.38 0.24
N ILE A 373 2.39 8.49 -0.51
CA ILE A 373 2.41 8.54 -1.98
C ILE A 373 3.20 9.76 -2.47
N LEU A 374 2.99 10.93 -1.87
CA LEU A 374 3.73 12.15 -2.21
C LEU A 374 5.23 12.02 -1.88
N GLN A 375 5.58 11.48 -0.71
CA GLN A 375 6.98 11.20 -0.34
C GLN A 375 7.64 10.25 -1.35
N MET A 376 6.94 9.18 -1.74
CA MET A 376 7.41 8.26 -2.77
C MET A 376 7.59 8.95 -4.12
N ALA A 377 6.63 9.76 -4.56
CA ALA A 377 6.71 10.49 -5.82
C ALA A 377 7.91 11.45 -5.84
N VAL A 378 8.14 12.19 -4.75
CA VAL A 378 9.28 13.10 -4.60
C VAL A 378 10.60 12.35 -4.60
N LEU A 379 10.72 11.25 -3.85
CA LEU A 379 11.94 10.45 -3.81
C LEU A 379 12.25 9.79 -5.16
N ILE A 380 11.23 9.22 -5.82
CA ILE A 380 11.37 8.68 -7.17
C ILE A 380 11.87 9.77 -8.11
N PHE A 381 11.30 10.98 -8.05
CA PHE A 381 11.77 12.11 -8.85
C PHE A 381 13.24 12.43 -8.56
N ILE A 382 13.63 12.61 -7.29
CA ILE A 382 15.01 12.90 -6.86
C ILE A 382 16.00 11.88 -7.44
N PHE A 383 15.67 10.59 -7.41
CA PHE A 383 16.53 9.52 -7.94
C PHE A 383 16.79 9.61 -9.45
N HIS A 384 16.03 10.40 -10.18
CA HIS A 384 16.13 10.57 -11.64
C HIS A 384 16.51 12.00 -12.06
N ILE A 385 16.67 12.94 -11.12
CA ILE A 385 17.18 14.28 -11.44
C ILE A 385 18.65 14.16 -11.86
N LYS A 386 18.99 14.67 -13.04
CA LYS A 386 20.38 14.94 -13.42
C LYS A 386 20.78 16.26 -12.74
N PRO A 387 21.74 16.29 -11.81
CA PRO A 387 22.24 17.54 -11.26
C PRO A 387 22.94 18.27 -12.40
N VAL A 388 22.25 19.24 -13.00
CA VAL A 388 22.87 20.22 -13.87
C VAL A 388 23.53 21.23 -12.96
N TRP A 389 24.71 20.88 -12.41
CA TRP A 389 25.61 21.90 -11.93
C TRP A 389 26.39 22.40 -13.15
N LYS A 390 26.00 23.56 -13.68
CA LYS A 390 26.85 24.34 -14.59
C LYS A 390 27.63 25.33 -13.73
N PRO A 391 28.80 24.97 -13.17
CA PRO A 391 29.76 26.00 -12.82
C PRO A 391 30.18 26.67 -14.13
N ASP A 392 30.23 28.00 -14.14
CA ASP A 392 30.72 28.82 -15.26
C ASP A 392 29.76 29.04 -16.44
N GLN A 393 28.71 29.82 -16.20
CA GLN A 393 28.48 30.95 -17.11
C GLN A 393 29.00 32.22 -16.43
N LYS A 394 30.33 32.42 -16.52
CA LYS A 394 30.91 33.74 -16.33
C LYS A 394 30.17 34.70 -17.26
N PHE A 395 29.66 35.78 -16.70
CA PHE A 395 29.18 36.96 -17.40
C PHE A 395 30.25 37.40 -18.41
N LEU A 396 30.10 36.99 -19.67
CA LEU A 396 30.76 37.64 -20.78
C LEU A 396 30.00 38.95 -21.01
N ILE A 397 30.38 39.98 -20.25
CA ILE A 397 30.16 41.36 -20.67
C ILE A 397 30.93 41.50 -21.97
N LYS A 398 30.20 41.52 -23.09
CA LYS A 398 30.74 42.01 -24.36
C LYS A 398 31.18 43.45 -24.13
N GLN A 399 32.48 43.70 -24.20
CA GLN A 399 32.98 45.03 -24.51
C GLN A 399 32.64 45.28 -25.98
N SER A 400 31.81 46.31 -26.21
CA SER A 400 31.69 47.02 -27.48
C SER A 400 32.04 48.47 -27.24
#